data_AF-E3U9J2-F1
#
_entry.id   AF-E3U9J2-F1
#
_cell.length_a   1.000
_cell.length_b   1.000
_cell.length_c   1.000
_cell.angle_alpha   90.00
_cell.angle_beta   90.00
_cell.angle_gamma   90.00
#
_symmetry.space_group_name_H-M   'P 1'
#
loop_
_entity.id
_entity.type
_entity.pdbx_description
1 polymer ?
#
loop_
_entity_poly.entity_id
_entity_poly.type
_entity_poly.pdbx_seq_one_letter_code
_entity_poly.pdbx_strand_id
1 'polypeptide(L)'
;MRVSVFSMILVVVVAASFAPQCQASGWEALVPAIANKLTSLWESGEFELLGHYCSFNVTPKFKRWQLYFRGRMWCPGWTTIRGQAETRSRSGVVGRTTQDFVRKAFRAGIITESEAQAWLNN
;
A
#
# COMPACT_ATOMS: atom_id res chain seq x y z
N MET A 1 8.65 -48.30 12.41
CA MET A 1 7.61 -47.68 11.55
C MET A 1 8.28 -47.11 10.31
N ARG A 2 8.20 -47.79 9.16
CA ARG A 2 8.75 -47.29 7.90
C ARG A 2 7.69 -46.44 7.23
N VAL A 3 7.77 -45.12 7.39
CA VAL A 3 6.85 -44.20 6.73
C VAL A 3 7.23 -44.18 5.25
N SER A 4 6.29 -44.58 4.39
CA SER A 4 6.50 -44.65 2.95
C SER A 4 6.77 -43.25 2.39
N VAL A 5 7.87 -43.08 1.66
CA VAL A 5 8.26 -41.80 1.03
C VAL A 5 7.15 -41.30 0.10
N PHE A 6 6.43 -42.21 -0.56
CA PHE A 6 5.27 -41.88 -1.39
C PHE A 6 4.12 -41.25 -0.60
N SER A 7 3.85 -41.71 0.62
CA SER A 7 2.83 -41.11 1.48
C SER A 7 3.23 -39.71 1.94
N MET A 8 4.51 -39.45 2.19
CA MET A 8 4.96 -38.09 2.54
C MET A 8 4.80 -37.13 1.36
N ILE A 9 5.15 -37.55 0.14
CA ILE A 9 5.02 -36.71 -1.06
C ILE A 9 3.54 -36.35 -1.31
N LEU A 10 2.63 -37.32 -1.19
CA LEU A 10 1.19 -37.08 -1.34
C LEU A 10 0.65 -36.07 -0.31
N VAL A 11 1.07 -36.19 0.95
CA VAL A 11 0.64 -35.26 2.00
C VAL A 11 1.17 -33.83 1.75
N VAL A 12 2.41 -33.68 1.25
CA VAL A 12 2.98 -32.37 0.92
C VAL A 12 2.27 -31.73 -0.27
N VAL A 13 1.98 -32.50 -1.33
CA VAL A 13 1.26 -31.99 -2.52
C VAL A 13 -0.17 -31.56 -2.17
N VAL A 14 -0.87 -32.36 -1.36
CA VAL A 14 -2.23 -32.07 -0.90
C VAL A 14 -2.24 -30.87 0.05
N ALA A 15 -1.26 -30.74 0.96
CA ALA A 15 -1.13 -29.56 1.81
C ALA A 15 -0.84 -28.28 1.00
N ALA A 16 -0.03 -28.38 -0.06
CA ALA A 16 0.27 -27.25 -0.94
C ALA A 16 -0.96 -26.77 -1.73
N SER A 17 -1.90 -27.66 -2.09
CA SER A 17 -3.15 -27.26 -2.75
C SER A 17 -4.15 -26.53 -1.85
N PHE A 18 -3.99 -26.64 -0.51
CA PHE A 18 -4.80 -25.90 0.46
C PHE A 18 -4.12 -24.63 0.96
N ALA A 19 -2.92 -24.32 0.49
CA ALA A 19 -2.29 -23.04 0.76
C ALA A 19 -3.12 -21.94 0.07
N PRO A 20 -3.62 -20.94 0.80
CA PRO A 20 -4.30 -19.81 0.18
C PRO A 20 -3.31 -19.13 -0.75
N GLN A 21 -3.63 -19.16 -2.05
CA GLN A 21 -2.91 -18.44 -3.07
C GLN A 21 -3.21 -16.95 -2.85
N CYS A 22 -2.49 -16.29 -1.95
CA CYS A 22 -2.50 -14.83 -1.84
C CYS A 22 -1.78 -14.23 -3.04
N GLN A 23 -2.28 -14.47 -4.24
CA GLN A 23 -1.98 -13.66 -5.40
C GLN A 23 -2.80 -12.39 -5.22
N ALA A 24 -2.14 -11.30 -4.80
CA ALA A 24 -2.69 -9.97 -5.04
C ALA A 24 -2.74 -9.82 -6.58
N SER A 25 -3.83 -10.26 -7.19
CA SER A 25 -4.03 -10.24 -8.64
C SER A 25 -4.61 -8.88 -9.02
N GLY A 26 -3.92 -8.15 -9.90
CA GLY A 26 -4.37 -6.84 -10.41
C GLY A 26 -3.71 -5.62 -9.73
N TRP A 27 -4.34 -4.46 -9.87
CA TRP A 27 -3.83 -3.17 -9.39
C TRP A 27 -3.50 -3.15 -7.88
N GLU A 28 -4.11 -4.02 -7.08
CA GLU A 28 -3.81 -4.16 -5.65
C GLU A 28 -2.32 -4.44 -5.37
N ALA A 29 -1.62 -5.14 -6.27
CA ALA A 29 -0.18 -5.38 -6.15
C ALA A 29 0.67 -4.13 -6.43
N LEU A 30 0.14 -3.16 -7.19
CA LEU A 30 0.83 -1.90 -7.50
C LEU A 30 0.77 -0.91 -6.34
N VAL A 31 -0.26 -0.99 -5.51
CA VAL A 31 -0.45 -0.14 -4.33
C VAL A 31 0.78 -0.07 -3.42
N PRO A 32 1.37 -1.19 -2.94
CA PRO A 32 2.57 -1.15 -2.12
C PRO A 32 3.79 -0.63 -2.88
N ALA A 33 3.92 -0.90 -4.19
CA ALA A 33 5.03 -0.40 -5.00
C ALA A 33 4.99 1.13 -5.14
N ILE A 34 3.81 1.70 -5.43
CA ILE A 34 3.60 3.15 -5.48
C ILE A 34 3.90 3.76 -4.11
N ALA A 35 3.37 3.16 -3.04
CA ALA A 35 3.64 3.64 -1.70
C ALA A 35 5.13 3.63 -1.36
N ASN A 36 5.86 2.57 -1.73
CA ASN A 36 7.29 2.45 -1.46
C ASN A 36 8.10 3.50 -2.21
N LYS A 37 7.82 3.71 -3.51
CA LYS A 37 8.48 4.73 -4.35
C LYS A 37 8.29 6.15 -3.81
N LEU A 38 7.14 6.40 -3.19
CA LEU A 38 6.84 7.68 -2.55
C LEU A 38 7.42 7.81 -1.14
N THR A 39 7.45 6.73 -0.35
CA THR A 39 7.94 6.77 1.04
C THR A 39 9.45 6.91 1.17
N SER A 40 10.23 6.46 0.20
CA SER A 40 11.70 6.60 0.23
C SER A 40 12.16 8.06 0.12
N LEU A 41 11.26 8.98 -0.24
CA LEU A 41 11.58 10.36 -0.57
C LEU A 41 11.11 11.39 0.46
N TRP A 42 10.32 11.03 1.49
CA TRP A 42 9.55 12.04 2.23
C TRP A 42 9.73 12.13 3.73
N GLU A 43 10.07 13.36 4.13
CA GLU A 43 9.49 14.01 5.30
C GLU A 43 8.38 14.96 4.80
N SER A 44 7.24 15.01 5.51
CA SER A 44 6.02 15.81 5.21
C SER A 44 6.22 17.02 4.28
N GLY A 45 5.40 17.14 3.23
CA GLY A 45 5.52 18.21 2.26
C GLY A 45 4.69 17.99 0.99
N GLU A 46 5.16 18.55 -0.11
CA GLU A 46 4.55 18.49 -1.43
C GLU A 46 5.35 17.59 -2.38
N PHE A 47 4.66 16.96 -3.33
CA PHE A 47 5.25 16.00 -4.24
C PHE A 47 4.40 15.78 -5.48
N GLU A 48 4.95 15.03 -6.42
CA GLU A 48 4.27 14.65 -7.65
C GLU A 48 3.91 13.16 -7.65
N LEU A 49 2.66 12.85 -7.97
CA LEU A 49 2.18 11.50 -8.21
C LEU A 49 1.49 11.49 -9.57
N LEU A 50 1.98 10.65 -10.50
CA LEU A 50 1.41 10.49 -11.83
C LEU A 50 1.28 11.82 -12.61
N GLY A 51 2.24 12.74 -12.50
CA GLY A 51 2.15 14.04 -13.17
C GLY A 51 1.36 15.11 -12.40
N HIS A 52 0.79 14.76 -11.23
CA HIS A 52 -0.09 15.63 -10.47
C HIS A 52 0.52 16.04 -9.13
N TYR A 53 0.32 17.31 -8.80
CA TYR A 53 0.77 17.87 -7.54
C TYR A 53 -0.09 17.39 -6.37
N CYS A 54 0.57 16.90 -5.34
CA CYS A 54 -0.02 16.34 -4.15
C CYS A 54 0.68 16.86 -2.90
N SER A 55 -0.06 16.90 -1.80
CA SER A 55 0.44 17.33 -0.51
C SER A 55 0.19 16.24 0.52
N PHE A 56 1.12 16.13 1.47
CA PHE A 56 1.05 15.19 2.56
C PHE A 56 1.42 15.85 3.88
N ASN A 57 0.64 15.55 4.92
CA ASN A 57 0.85 16.08 6.26
C ASN A 57 0.75 14.98 7.31
N VAL A 58 1.67 14.99 8.28
CA VAL A 58 1.66 14.12 9.46
C VAL A 58 1.44 14.96 10.70
N THR A 59 0.38 14.65 11.44
CA THR A 59 0.08 15.30 12.72
C THR A 59 0.25 14.29 13.85
N PRO A 60 1.14 14.55 14.84
CA PRO A 60 1.22 13.73 16.05
C PRO A 60 -0.07 13.89 16.89
N LYS A 61 -0.51 12.80 17.50
CA LYS A 61 -1.71 12.72 18.35
C LYS A 61 -1.40 11.88 19.58
N PHE A 62 -1.67 12.44 20.76
CA PHE A 62 -1.63 11.68 22.01
C PHE A 62 -3.01 11.06 22.27
N LYS A 63 -3.06 9.74 22.43
CA LYS A 63 -4.29 8.98 22.72
C LYS A 63 -3.98 7.93 23.77
N ARG A 64 -4.72 7.94 24.89
CA ARG A 64 -4.53 7.00 26.01
C ARG A 64 -3.06 6.89 26.44
N TRP A 65 -2.39 8.03 26.60
CA TRP A 65 -0.98 8.11 26.99
C TRP A 65 0.02 7.50 25.98
N GLN A 66 -0.40 7.26 24.75
CA GLN A 66 0.45 6.77 23.68
C GLN A 66 0.52 7.78 22.55
N LEU A 67 1.70 7.91 21.94
CA LEU A 67 1.92 8.73 20.74
C LEU A 67 1.50 7.96 19.48
N TYR A 68 0.61 8.58 18.72
CA TYR A 68 0.18 8.16 17.39
C TYR A 68 0.53 9.25 16.38
N PHE A 69 0.65 8.86 15.13
CA PHE A 69 0.84 9.75 13.99
C PHE A 69 -0.34 9.57 13.06
N ARG A 70 -1.00 10.66 12.72
CA ARG A 70 -2.09 10.70 11.74
C ARG A 70 -1.60 11.36 10.46
N GLY A 71 -1.58 10.59 9.37
CA GLY A 71 -1.23 11.05 8.03
C GLY A 71 -2.48 11.46 7.26
N ARG A 72 -2.34 12.50 6.44
CA ARG A 72 -3.34 12.94 5.47
C ARG A 72 -2.65 13.27 4.15
N MET A 73 -3.17 12.74 3.06
CA MET A 73 -2.72 13.00 1.69
C MET A 73 -3.88 13.54 0.86
N TRP A 74 -3.63 14.54 0.02
CA TRP A 74 -4.59 15.08 -0.94
C TRP A 74 -3.87 15.66 -2.16
N CYS A 75 -4.56 15.72 -3.30
CA CYS A 75 -3.99 16.26 -4.54
C CYS A 75 -4.91 17.36 -5.10
N PRO A 76 -4.66 18.64 -4.77
CA PRO A 76 -5.53 19.73 -5.17
C PRO A 76 -5.55 19.87 -6.70
N GLY A 77 -6.73 20.12 -7.27
CA GLY A 77 -6.91 20.25 -8.72
C GLY A 77 -6.97 18.92 -9.50
N TRP A 78 -6.49 17.81 -8.92
CA TRP A 78 -6.59 16.49 -9.56
C TRP A 78 -7.80 15.69 -9.08
N THR A 79 -8.00 15.56 -7.76
CA THR A 79 -9.12 14.79 -7.20
C THR A 79 -9.54 15.29 -5.81
N THR A 80 -10.80 15.06 -5.47
CA THR A 80 -11.34 15.30 -4.12
C THR A 80 -11.02 14.16 -3.14
N ILE A 81 -10.48 13.05 -3.63
CA ILE A 81 -10.09 11.89 -2.81
C ILE A 81 -8.95 12.28 -1.86
N ARG A 82 -9.01 11.72 -0.65
CA ARG A 82 -7.99 11.90 0.37
C ARG A 82 -7.56 10.56 0.96
N GLY A 83 -6.25 10.39 1.11
CA GLY A 83 -5.65 9.30 1.86
C GLY A 83 -5.58 9.66 3.34
N GLN A 84 -5.90 8.72 4.22
CA GLN A 84 -5.77 8.90 5.66
C GLN A 84 -5.32 7.60 6.31
N ALA A 85 -4.36 7.69 7.23
CA ALA A 85 -4.01 6.59 8.12
C ALA A 85 -3.57 7.09 9.49
N GLU A 86 -3.70 6.25 10.50
CA GLU A 86 -3.20 6.50 11.85
C GLU A 86 -2.39 5.31 12.32
N THR A 87 -1.15 5.53 12.75
CA THR A 87 -0.26 4.47 13.23
C THR A 87 0.64 4.96 14.35
N ARG A 88 1.29 4.03 15.07
CA ARG A 88 2.30 4.37 16.09
C ARG A 88 3.69 4.68 15.49
N SER A 89 3.89 4.41 14.20
CA SER A 89 5.15 4.65 13.51
C SER A 89 5.08 5.88 12.62
N ARG A 90 6.03 6.81 12.78
CA ARG A 90 6.11 8.02 11.96
C ARG A 90 6.39 7.68 10.48
N SER A 91 7.29 6.73 10.19
CA SER A 91 7.53 6.29 8.81
C SER A 91 6.37 5.42 8.28
N GLY A 92 5.80 4.57 9.13
CA GLY A 92 4.71 3.68 8.75
C GLY A 92 3.41 4.41 8.37
N VAL A 93 3.14 5.59 8.96
CA VAL A 93 1.94 6.36 8.63
C VAL A 93 1.97 6.89 7.19
N VAL A 94 3.16 7.21 6.66
CA VAL A 94 3.31 7.72 5.29
C VAL A 94 2.86 6.65 4.31
N GLY A 95 3.49 5.48 4.35
CA GLY A 95 3.16 4.38 3.47
C GLY A 95 1.69 3.99 3.56
N ARG A 96 1.13 3.86 4.77
CA ARG A 96 -0.29 3.51 4.92
C ARG A 96 -1.24 4.57 4.37
N THR A 97 -0.91 5.85 4.53
CA THR A 97 -1.74 6.95 4.01
C THR A 97 -1.71 6.96 2.49
N THR A 98 -0.54 6.79 1.88
CA THR A 98 -0.37 6.70 0.44
C THR A 98 -1.13 5.49 -0.12
N GLN A 99 -0.99 4.32 0.50
CA GLN A 99 -1.73 3.12 0.09
C GLN A 99 -3.25 3.34 0.14
N ASP A 100 -3.75 4.03 1.19
CA ASP A 100 -5.16 4.36 1.31
C ASP A 100 -5.64 5.31 0.20
N PHE A 101 -4.86 6.36 -0.12
CA PHE A 101 -5.16 7.25 -1.25
C PHE A 101 -5.21 6.48 -2.57
N VAL A 102 -4.16 5.72 -2.87
CA VAL A 102 -3.99 4.99 -4.12
C VAL A 102 -5.11 3.96 -4.29
N ARG A 103 -5.47 3.22 -3.24
CA ARG A 103 -6.62 2.29 -3.28
C ARG A 103 -7.93 3.01 -3.60
N LYS A 104 -8.18 4.17 -3.01
CA LYS A 104 -9.39 4.94 -3.30
C LYS A 104 -9.38 5.46 -4.73
N ALA A 105 -8.23 5.91 -5.22
CA ALA A 105 -8.08 6.42 -6.57
C ALA A 105 -8.29 5.34 -7.64
N PHE A 106 -7.74 4.12 -7.46
CA PHE A 106 -8.03 2.98 -8.33
C PHE A 106 -9.51 2.59 -8.31
N ARG A 107 -10.13 2.50 -7.12
CA ARG A 107 -11.57 2.20 -6.99
C ARG A 107 -12.47 3.25 -7.64
N ALA A 108 -12.03 4.50 -7.68
CA ALA A 108 -12.73 5.60 -8.33
C ALA A 108 -12.42 5.71 -9.84
N GLY A 109 -11.55 4.85 -10.38
CA GLY A 109 -11.15 4.91 -11.80
C GLY A 109 -10.30 6.12 -12.16
N ILE A 110 -9.69 6.79 -11.17
CA ILE A 110 -8.83 7.97 -11.39
C ILE A 110 -7.43 7.54 -11.82
N ILE A 111 -6.95 6.42 -11.27
CA ILE A 111 -5.69 5.80 -11.65
C ILE A 111 -6.02 4.48 -12.33
N THR A 112 -5.40 4.24 -13.48
CA THR A 112 -5.50 2.95 -14.18
C THR A 112 -4.27 2.09 -13.93
N GLU A 113 -4.41 0.77 -14.11
CA GLU A 113 -3.30 -0.17 -13.90
C GLU A 113 -2.12 0.12 -14.85
N SER A 114 -2.41 0.40 -16.11
CA SER A 114 -1.40 0.70 -17.14
C SER A 114 -0.64 1.99 -16.85
N GLU A 115 -1.35 3.05 -16.45
CA GLU A 115 -0.77 4.33 -16.07
C GLU A 115 0.15 4.20 -14.84
N ALA A 116 -0.32 3.48 -13.82
CA ALA A 116 0.46 3.19 -12.62
C ALA A 116 1.73 2.37 -12.93
N GLN A 117 1.63 1.36 -13.79
CA GLN A 117 2.78 0.57 -14.22
C GLN A 117 3.80 1.42 -15.01
N ALA A 118 3.33 2.24 -15.95
CA ALA A 118 4.18 3.15 -16.71
C ALA A 118 4.92 4.13 -15.80
N TRP A 119 4.24 4.68 -14.79
CA TRP A 119 4.85 5.59 -13.82
C TRP A 119 5.84 4.90 -12.88
N LEU A 120 5.60 3.65 -12.49
CA LEU A 120 6.54 2.89 -11.66
C LEU A 120 7.84 2.56 -12.40
N ASN A 121 7.75 2.29 -13.70
CA ASN A 121 8.89 1.89 -14.55
C ASN A 121 9.77 3.05 -15.06
N ASN A 122 9.35 4.31 -14.85
CA ASN A 122 10.17 5.51 -15.09
C ASN A 122 10.98 5.90 -13.86
#